data_AF-A0A3S2BX13-F1
#
_entry.id   AF-A0A3S2BX13-F1
#
_cell.length_a   1.000
_cell.length_b   1.000
_cell.length_c   1.000
_cell.angle_alpha   90.00
_cell.angle_beta   90.00
_cell.angle_gamma   90.00
#
_symmetry.space_group_name_H-M   'P 1'
#
loop_
_entity.id
_entity.type
_entity.pdbx_description
1 polymer ?
#
loop_
_entity_poly.entity_id
_entity_poly.type
_entity_poly.pdbx_seq_one_letter_code
_entity_poly.pdbx_strand_id
1 'polypeptide(L)'
;MAGWTFASLIEHDMKVTAHCLHCNHSQTLDLEALRERYGADAPAMATDLAPRMKCTACKKRAVGFSYTPDYVQADAKRIGNAYAKARDGR
;
A
#
# COMPACT_ATOMS: atom_id res chain seq x y z
N MET A 1 2.54 -20.39 7.55
CA MET A 1 1.86 -19.54 6.55
C MET A 1 2.72 -18.31 6.35
N ALA A 2 3.36 -18.17 5.20
CA ALA A 2 4.15 -16.98 4.89
C ALA A 2 3.18 -15.81 4.70
N GLY A 3 3.17 -14.87 5.64
CA GLY A 3 2.41 -13.62 5.50
C GLY A 3 3.06 -12.72 4.45
N TRP A 4 2.29 -11.79 3.89
CA TRP A 4 2.82 -10.77 2.99
C TRP A 4 3.91 -9.95 3.68
N THR A 5 5.05 -9.77 3.02
CA THR A 5 6.18 -8.95 3.50
C THR A 5 6.24 -7.64 2.73
N PHE A 6 7.02 -6.67 3.21
CA PHE A 6 7.24 -5.43 2.44
C PHE A 6 7.86 -5.72 1.07
N ALA A 7 8.82 -6.66 1.01
CA ALA A 7 9.42 -7.06 -0.26
C ALA A 7 8.39 -7.65 -1.23
N SER A 8 7.53 -8.57 -0.77
CA SER A 8 6.54 -9.18 -1.66
C SER A 8 5.48 -8.18 -2.12
N LEU A 9 5.07 -7.24 -1.26
CA LEU A 9 4.15 -6.18 -1.68
C LEU A 9 4.76 -5.28 -2.76
N ILE A 10 6.05 -4.92 -2.64
CA ILE A 10 6.74 -4.11 -3.66
C ILE A 10 6.93 -4.91 -4.95
N GLU A 11 7.35 -6.18 -4.86
CA GLU A 11 7.54 -7.06 -6.02
C GLU A 11 6.25 -7.25 -6.82
N HIS A 12 5.12 -7.34 -6.13
CA HIS A 12 3.79 -7.46 -6.74
C HIS A 12 3.13 -6.12 -7.10
N ASP A 13 3.87 -5.01 -7.04
CA ASP A 13 3.36 -3.65 -7.30
C ASP A 13 2.08 -3.34 -6.52
N MET A 14 2.04 -3.75 -5.25
CA MET A 14 0.89 -3.52 -4.37
C MET A 14 0.94 -2.11 -3.79
N LYS A 15 -0.19 -1.42 -3.84
CA LYS A 15 -0.40 -0.17 -3.12
C LYS A 15 -1.14 -0.45 -1.81
N VAL A 16 -0.54 -0.04 -0.70
CA VAL A 16 -1.16 -0.13 0.62
C VAL A 16 -1.59 1.25 1.08
N THR A 17 -2.88 1.40 1.36
CA THR A 17 -3.45 2.64 1.89
C THR A 17 -3.94 2.42 3.31
N ALA A 18 -3.39 3.20 4.24
CA ALA A 18 -3.86 3.25 5.61
C ALA A 18 -5.01 4.26 5.72
N HIS A 19 -6.08 3.92 6.42
CA HIS A 19 -7.19 4.81 6.68
C HIS A 19 -7.55 4.82 8.17
N CYS A 20 -7.71 6.00 8.75
CA CYS A 20 -8.08 6.14 10.13
C CYS A 20 -9.59 5.92 10.31
N LEU A 21 -9.97 4.94 11.12
CA LEU A 21 -11.37 4.60 11.40
C LEU A 21 -12.06 5.62 12.33
N HIS A 22 -11.33 6.63 12.81
CA HIS A 22 -11.87 7.65 13.71
C HIS A 22 -12.12 9.00 13.03
N CYS A 23 -11.22 9.42 12.12
CA CYS A 23 -11.29 10.73 11.47
C CYS A 23 -11.34 10.65 9.94
N ASN A 24 -11.44 9.44 9.39
CA ASN A 24 -11.44 9.15 7.94
C ASN A 24 -10.23 9.68 7.16
N HIS A 25 -9.18 10.13 7.83
CA HIS A 25 -7.92 10.49 7.17
C HIS A 25 -7.28 9.25 6.56
N SER A 26 -7.00 9.29 5.26
CA SER A 26 -6.32 8.22 4.54
C SER A 26 -4.94 8.68 4.05
N GLN A 27 -4.02 7.73 3.98
CA GLN A 27 -2.66 7.97 3.49
C GLN A 27 -2.14 6.71 2.82
N THR A 28 -1.63 6.85 1.60
CA THR A 28 -0.86 5.80 0.96
C THR A 28 0.47 5.65 1.69
N LEU A 29 0.79 4.40 2.06
CA LEU A 29 2.05 4.09 2.72
C LEU A 29 3.16 4.00 1.67
N ASP A 30 4.29 4.61 2.00
CA ASP A 30 5.54 4.43 1.26
C ASP A 30 6.16 3.08 1.65
N LEU A 31 5.96 2.07 0.80
CA LEU A 31 6.43 0.72 1.08
C LEU A 31 7.96 0.62 1.04
N GLU A 32 8.64 1.44 0.25
CA GLU A 32 10.11 1.44 0.17
C GLU A 32 10.70 1.97 1.47
N ALA A 33 10.21 3.13 1.95
CA ALA A 33 10.65 3.68 3.23
C ALA A 33 10.33 2.74 4.42
N LEU A 34 9.20 2.04 4.37
CA LEU A 34 8.84 1.05 5.40
C LEU A 34 9.73 -0.19 5.35
N ARG A 35 10.08 -0.67 4.15
CA ARG A 35 11.05 -1.74 3.94
C ARG A 35 12.41 -1.36 4.51
N GLU A 36 12.91 -0.17 4.24
CA GLU A 36 14.20 0.28 4.77
C GLU A 36 14.20 0.37 6.30
N ARG A 37 13.07 0.77 6.89
CA ARG A 37 12.93 0.91 8.33
C ARG A 37 12.77 -0.42 9.08
N TYR A 38 12.02 -1.36 8.53
CA TYR A 38 11.62 -2.59 9.22
C TYR A 38 12.30 -3.85 8.68
N GLY A 39 12.91 -3.78 7.49
CA GLY A 39 13.48 -4.91 6.77
C GLY A 39 12.56 -5.43 5.67
N ALA A 40 13.18 -6.00 4.63
CA ALA A 40 12.50 -6.56 3.46
C ALA A 40 11.54 -7.72 3.82
N ASP A 41 11.99 -8.62 4.71
CA ASP A 41 11.24 -9.79 5.15
C ASP A 41 10.29 -9.52 6.32
N ALA A 42 10.18 -8.26 6.76
CA ALA A 42 9.26 -7.95 7.84
C ALA A 42 7.80 -8.10 7.37
N PRO A 43 6.93 -8.66 8.23
CA PRO A 43 5.53 -8.87 7.89
C PRO A 43 4.82 -7.52 7.76
N ALA A 44 4.04 -7.38 6.69
CA ALA A 44 3.40 -6.15 6.27
C ALA A 44 1.87 -6.28 6.21
N MET A 45 1.30 -7.28 6.90
CA MET A 45 -0.14 -7.43 7.02
C MET A 45 -0.74 -6.48 8.06
N ALA A 46 -2.06 -6.30 8.01
CA ALA A 46 -2.78 -5.35 8.86
C ALA A 46 -2.53 -5.60 10.35
N THR A 47 -2.46 -6.86 10.76
CA THR A 47 -2.16 -7.29 12.14
C THR A 47 -0.79 -6.83 12.62
N ASP A 48 0.20 -6.81 11.74
CA ASP A 48 1.59 -6.45 12.05
C ASP A 48 1.81 -4.94 11.99
N LEU A 49 1.11 -4.26 11.09
CA LEU A 49 1.18 -2.81 10.91
C LEU A 49 0.36 -2.04 11.96
N ALA A 50 -0.83 -2.54 12.33
CA ALA A 50 -1.73 -1.88 13.28
C ALA A 50 -1.06 -1.41 14.59
N PRO A 51 -0.24 -2.22 15.30
CA PRO A 51 0.39 -1.77 16.54
C PRO A 51 1.48 -0.70 16.34
N ARG A 52 2.06 -0.62 15.13
CA ARG A 52 3.16 0.28 14.77
C ARG A 52 2.68 1.62 14.22
N MET A 53 1.42 1.69 13.80
CA MET A 53 0.86 2.84 13.10
C MET A 53 -0.04 3.70 14.01
N LYS A 54 -0.02 5.00 13.75
CA LYS A 54 -0.85 5.99 14.44
C LYS A 54 -1.25 7.07 13.45
N CYS A 55 -2.53 7.45 13.46
CA CYS A 55 -3.00 8.52 12.60
C CYS A 55 -2.22 9.82 12.87
N THR A 56 -1.70 10.45 11.81
CA THR A 56 -0.92 11.68 11.91
C THR A 56 -1.78 12.87 12.34
N ALA A 57 -3.07 12.88 11.98
CA ALA A 57 -4.03 13.93 12.35
C ALA A 57 -4.54 13.77 13.80
N CYS A 58 -5.28 12.69 14.10
CA CYS A 58 -5.97 12.54 15.38
C CYS A 58 -5.21 11.73 16.45
N LYS A 59 -4.03 11.19 16.10
CA LYS A 59 -3.17 10.38 16.99
C LYS A 59 -3.81 9.10 17.56
N LYS A 60 -4.98 8.68 17.07
CA LYS A 60 -5.57 7.37 17.41
C LYS A 60 -4.87 6.24 16.65
N ARG A 61 -4.91 5.03 17.22
CA ARG A 61 -4.36 3.80 16.62
C ARG A 61 -5.40 2.95 15.88
N ALA A 62 -6.63 3.44 15.77
CA ALA A 62 -7.68 2.81 14.97
C ALA A 62 -7.41 3.07 13.48
N VAL A 63 -6.57 2.24 12.89
CA VAL A 63 -6.13 2.35 11.48
C VAL A 63 -6.48 1.05 10.77
N GLY A 64 -7.28 1.15 9.71
CA GLY A 64 -7.51 0.07 8.76
C GLY A 64 -6.53 0.17 7.59
N PHE A 65 -6.39 -0.93 6.85
CA PHE A 65 -5.48 -1.04 5.71
C PHE A 65 -6.22 -1.61 4.52
N SER A 66 -5.99 -1.01 3.35
CA SER A 66 -6.49 -1.50 2.07
C SER A 66 -5.31 -1.88 1.19
N TYR A 67 -5.33 -3.08 0.64
CA TYR A 67 -4.31 -3.62 -0.25
C TYR A 67 -4.91 -3.71 -1.64
N THR A 68 -4.39 -2.92 -2.56
CA THR A 68 -4.87 -2.88 -3.94
C THR A 68 -3.67 -3.04 -4.86
N PRO A 69 -3.73 -3.89 -5.89
CA PRO A 69 -2.74 -3.85 -6.95
C PRO A 69 -2.67 -2.42 -7.50
N ASP A 70 -1.47 -1.87 -7.63
CA ASP A 70 -1.29 -0.63 -8.36
C ASP A 70 -1.43 -0.95 -9.84
N TYR A 71 -2.67 -0.95 -10.33
CA TYR A 71 -2.94 -1.25 -11.74
C TYR A 71 -2.26 -0.26 -12.68
N VAL A 72 -1.90 0.96 -12.24
CA VAL A 72 -1.16 1.90 -13.10
C VAL A 72 0.27 1.44 -13.29
N GLN A 73 0.94 1.00 -12.22
CA GLN A 73 2.29 0.44 -12.29
C GLN A 73 2.31 -0.96 -12.91
N ALA A 74 1.34 -1.80 -12.57
CA ALA A 74 1.18 -3.12 -13.13
C ALA A 74 0.80 -3.09 -14.62
N ASP A 75 0.05 -2.06 -15.06
CA ASP A 75 -0.21 -1.77 -16.48
C ASP A 75 1.05 -1.23 -17.14
N ALA A 76 1.73 -0.23 -16.59
CA ALA A 76 3.00 0.29 -17.14
C ALA A 76 4.06 -0.81 -17.38
N LYS A 77 4.08 -1.86 -16.55
CA LYS A 77 4.92 -3.05 -16.75
C LYS A 77 4.34 -4.10 -17.72
N ARG A 78 3.01 -4.20 -17.86
CA ARG A 78 2.33 -5.17 -18.74
C ARG A 78 2.08 -4.67 -20.17
N ILE A 79 2.05 -3.35 -20.39
CA ILE A 79 1.28 -2.75 -21.47
C ILE A 79 2.07 -1.59 -22.10
N GLY A 80 2.54 -1.65 -23.36
CA GLY A 80 2.45 -2.77 -24.32
C GLY A 80 1.02 -3.25 -24.66
N ASN A 81 -0.02 -2.54 -24.23
CA ASN A 81 -1.41 -2.92 -23.92
C ASN A 81 -2.34 -1.79 -24.42
N ALA A 82 -3.16 -2.08 -25.42
CA ALA A 82 -3.98 -1.10 -26.13
C ALA A 82 -5.02 -0.33 -25.28
N TYR A 83 -5.25 -0.68 -24.01
CA TYR A 83 -6.25 -0.03 -23.15
C TYR A 83 -5.80 1.30 -22.52
N ALA A 84 -4.48 1.59 -22.48
CA ALA A 84 -3.97 2.88 -22.01
C ALA A 84 -4.29 4.05 -22.97
N LYS A 85 -4.74 3.76 -24.20
CA LYS A 85 -5.05 4.78 -25.22
C LYS A 85 -6.44 5.42 -25.09
N ALA A 86 -7.27 5.01 -24.14
CA ALA A 86 -8.67 5.44 -24.07
C ALA A 86 -8.95 6.66 -23.17
N ARG A 87 -7.94 7.27 -22.52
CA ARG A 87 -8.14 8.40 -21.58
C ARG A 87 -7.59 9.75 -22.06
N ASP A 88 -7.09 9.84 -23.29
CA ASP A 88 -6.80 11.11 -23.96
C ASP A 88 -7.95 11.42 -24.93
N GLY A 89 -8.98 12.11 -24.45
CA GLY A 89 -10.11 12.52 -25.29
C GLY A 89 -11.46 12.59 -24.61
N ARG A 90 -11.65 13.51 -23.65
CA ARG A 90 -12.82 14.39 -23.56
C ARG A 90 -12.62 15.46 -22.48
#